data_AF-A0A4R6EQW2-F1
#
_entry.id   AF-A0A4R6EQW2-F1
#
_cell.length_a   1.000
_cell.length_b   1.000
_cell.length_c   1.000
_cell.angle_alpha   90.00
_cell.angle_beta   90.00
_cell.angle_gamma   90.00
#
_symmetry.space_group_name_H-M   'P 1'
#
loop_
_entity.id
_entity.type
_entity.pdbx_description
1 polymer ?
#
loop_
_entity_poly.entity_id
_entity_poly.type
_entity_poly.pdbx_seq_one_letter_code
_entity_poly.pdbx_strand_id
1 'polypeptide(L)'
;MRDQPTGDQLLETARELLREQVLPILPANQCHAALMIANAMAIAMRELKSGYAHEREEFSSLVELLQMPEEVQSLSGLSLTGALGDGNRSLCQMIRSGGADSGIARDAVGKHLLLVTRNRVSISNPKYLL
;
A
#
# COMPACT_ATOMS: atom_id res chain seq x y z
N MET A 1 21.99 1.47 17.56
CA MET A 1 21.08 2.52 18.08
C MET A 1 20.25 2.98 16.90
N ARG A 2 18.92 3.00 16.98
CA ARG A 2 18.08 3.50 15.87
C ARG A 2 17.98 5.02 16.06
N ASP A 3 18.38 5.79 15.05
CA ASP A 3 18.29 7.24 15.13
C ASP A 3 16.82 7.65 15.23
N GLN A 4 16.51 8.42 16.27
CA GLN A 4 15.24 9.13 16.41
C GLN A 4 15.47 10.60 16.06
N PRO A 5 14.46 11.28 15.50
CA PRO A 5 13.12 10.77 15.14
C PRO A 5 13.11 9.84 13.90
N THR A 6 12.12 8.95 13.83
CA THR A 6 11.89 8.10 12.65
C THR A 6 11.29 8.91 11.49
N GLY A 7 11.37 8.38 10.26
CA GLY A 7 10.89 9.09 9.07
C GLY A 7 9.40 9.48 9.13
N ASP A 8 8.55 8.63 9.71
CA ASP A 8 7.13 8.95 9.92
C ASP A 8 6.92 10.07 10.95
N GLN A 9 7.73 10.13 12.02
CA GLN A 9 7.71 11.21 13.01
C GLN A 9 8.17 12.55 12.42
N LEU A 10 9.18 12.53 11.54
CA LEU A 10 9.65 13.71 10.82
C LEU A 10 8.55 14.26 9.89
N LEU A 11 7.87 13.38 9.16
CA LEU A 11 6.74 13.76 8.30
C LEU A 11 5.55 14.26 9.12
N GLU A 12 5.29 13.71 10.30
CA GLU A 12 4.24 14.17 11.21
C GLU A 12 4.49 15.61 11.64
N THR A 13 5.69 15.87 12.17
CA THR A 13 6.13 17.20 12.60
C THR A 13 6.04 18.22 11.46
N ALA A 14 6.56 17.88 10.28
CA ALA A 14 6.54 18.78 9.14
C ALA A 14 5.10 19.05 8.65
N ARG A 15 4.21 18.06 8.72
CA ARG A 15 2.80 18.22 8.35
C ARG A 15 2.06 19.13 9.32
N GLU A 16 2.34 19.01 10.61
CA GLU A 16 1.78 19.89 11.66
C GLU A 16 2.21 21.33 11.43
N LEU A 17 3.51 21.60 11.27
CA LEU A 17 4.00 22.95 10.95
C LEU A 17 3.35 23.52 9.68
N LEU A 18 3.25 22.72 8.62
CA LEU A 18 2.61 23.14 7.37
C LEU A 18 1.15 23.54 7.59
N ARG A 19 0.40 22.79 8.40
CA ARG A 19 -1.03 23.04 8.63
C ARG A 19 -1.31 24.17 9.60
N GLU A 20 -0.53 24.25 10.67
CA GLU A 20 -0.82 25.14 11.80
C GLU A 20 -0.13 26.50 11.67
N GLN A 21 1.05 26.54 11.03
CA GLN A 21 1.85 27.77 10.96
C GLN A 21 1.92 28.33 9.55
N VAL A 22 2.10 27.47 8.53
CA VAL A 22 2.30 27.92 7.14
C VAL A 22 0.96 28.17 6.44
N LEU A 23 0.03 27.22 6.48
CA LEU A 23 -1.27 27.31 5.79
C LEU A 23 -2.04 28.61 6.13
N PRO A 24 -2.13 29.08 7.39
CA PRO A 24 -2.91 30.27 7.72
C PRO A 24 -2.36 31.58 7.15
N ILE A 25 -1.05 31.63 6.84
CA ILE A 25 -0.39 32.83 6.30
C ILE A 25 -0.25 32.80 4.77
N LEU A 26 -0.62 31.69 4.12
CA LEU A 26 -0.52 31.56 2.68
C LEU A 26 -1.61 32.37 1.95
N PRO A 27 -1.29 32.95 0.78
CA PRO A 27 -2.31 33.47 -0.12
C PRO A 27 -3.34 32.42 -0.50
N ALA A 28 -4.60 32.83 -0.69
CA ALA A 28 -5.72 31.92 -0.96
C ALA A 28 -5.50 30.98 -2.15
N ASN A 29 -4.80 31.44 -3.19
CA ASN A 29 -4.47 30.63 -4.38
C ASN A 29 -3.44 29.51 -4.11
N GLN A 30 -2.73 29.54 -2.98
CA GLN A 30 -1.74 28.54 -2.60
C GLN A 30 -2.26 27.55 -1.53
N CYS A 31 -3.37 27.86 -0.86
CA CYS A 31 -3.95 27.01 0.19
C CYS A 31 -4.25 25.60 -0.31
N HIS A 32 -4.76 25.45 -1.54
CA HIS A 32 -5.04 24.14 -2.11
C HIS A 32 -3.76 23.31 -2.27
N ALA A 33 -2.68 23.90 -2.79
CA ALA A 33 -1.41 23.22 -2.95
C ALA A 33 -0.83 22.77 -1.60
N ALA A 34 -0.89 23.62 -0.56
CA ALA A 34 -0.45 23.27 0.78
C ALA A 34 -1.27 22.12 1.40
N LEU A 35 -2.60 22.09 1.17
CA LEU A 35 -3.44 20.96 1.59
C LEU A 35 -3.08 19.67 0.85
N MET A 36 -2.77 19.74 -0.45
CA MET A 36 -2.29 18.59 -1.22
C MET A 36 -0.97 18.04 -0.67
N ILE A 37 -0.02 18.91 -0.34
CA ILE A 37 1.25 18.53 0.28
C ILE A 37 1.00 17.84 1.62
N ALA A 38 0.17 18.42 2.49
CA ALA A 38 -0.16 17.83 3.78
C ALA A 38 -0.82 16.44 3.62
N ASN A 39 -1.63 16.23 2.58
CA ASN A 39 -2.21 14.93 2.29
C ASN A 39 -1.16 13.91 1.81
N ALA A 40 -0.27 14.32 0.91
CA ALA A 40 0.83 13.46 0.43
C ALA A 40 1.74 13.00 1.58
N MET A 41 2.07 13.92 2.50
CA MET A 41 2.83 13.58 3.71
C MET A 41 2.09 12.56 4.58
N ALA A 42 0.77 12.69 4.71
CA ALA A 42 -0.04 11.74 5.47
C ALA A 42 -0.06 10.33 4.84
N ILE A 43 -0.05 10.25 3.50
CA ILE A 43 0.07 8.98 2.77
C ILE A 43 1.44 8.36 3.04
N ALA A 44 2.53 9.10 2.83
CA ALA A 44 3.89 8.63 3.05
C ALA A 44 4.14 8.16 4.50
N MET A 45 3.56 8.85 5.50
CA MET A 45 3.61 8.38 6.89
C MET A 45 2.97 7.01 7.08
N ARG A 46 1.81 6.76 6.45
CA ARG A 46 1.13 5.47 6.57
C ARG A 46 1.92 4.36 5.88
N GLU A 47 2.53 4.64 4.72
CA GLU A 47 3.43 3.71 4.04
C GLU A 47 4.61 3.32 4.95
N LEU A 48 5.26 4.31 5.58
CA LEU A 48 6.37 4.07 6.51
C LEU A 48 5.93 3.27 7.75
N LYS A 49 4.74 3.56 8.30
CA LYS A 49 4.19 2.85 9.47
C LYS A 49 3.79 1.40 9.14
N SER A 50 3.23 1.15 7.96
CA SER A 50 2.86 -0.19 7.50
C SER A 50 4.07 -1.05 7.14
N GLY A 51 5.19 -0.44 6.74
CA GLY A 51 6.41 -1.15 6.35
C GLY A 51 6.11 -2.16 5.23
N TYR A 52 6.41 -3.44 5.45
CA TYR A 52 6.13 -4.54 4.52
C TYR A 52 4.87 -5.35 4.86
N ALA A 53 4.00 -4.86 5.77
CA ALA A 53 2.88 -5.65 6.24
C ALA A 53 1.87 -5.96 5.12
N HIS A 54 1.51 -4.96 4.33
CA HIS A 54 0.57 -5.14 3.21
C HIS A 54 1.17 -6.01 2.10
N GLU A 55 2.46 -5.86 1.80
CA GLU A 55 3.17 -6.68 0.81
C GLU A 55 3.25 -8.15 1.24
N ARG A 56 3.45 -8.43 2.54
CA ARG A 56 3.43 -9.80 3.06
C ARG A 56 2.05 -10.42 2.95
N GLU A 57 1.01 -9.67 3.29
CA GLU A 57 -0.38 -10.13 3.21
C GLU A 57 -0.80 -10.39 1.76
N GLU A 58 -0.48 -9.46 0.84
CA GLU A 58 -0.69 -9.63 -0.60
C GLU A 58 0.06 -10.86 -1.12
N PHE A 59 1.33 -11.01 -0.73
CA PHE A 59 2.14 -12.14 -1.16
C PHE A 59 1.60 -13.48 -0.64
N SER A 60 1.19 -13.55 0.64
CA SER A 60 0.56 -14.75 1.21
C SER A 60 -0.70 -15.13 0.43
N SER A 61 -1.54 -14.15 0.10
CA SER A 61 -2.73 -14.37 -0.71
C SER A 61 -2.40 -14.85 -2.13
N LEU A 62 -1.32 -14.34 -2.75
CA LEU A 62 -0.84 -14.82 -4.06
C LEU A 62 -0.32 -16.25 -4.00
N VAL A 63 0.43 -16.61 -2.95
CA VAL A 63 0.96 -17.96 -2.76
C VAL A 63 -0.17 -18.98 -2.71
N GLU A 64 -1.22 -18.69 -1.92
CA GLU A 64 -2.42 -19.52 -1.87
C GLU A 64 -3.16 -19.56 -3.22
N LEU A 65 -3.37 -18.41 -3.85
CA LEU A 65 -4.14 -18.30 -5.09
C LEU A 65 -3.48 -19.04 -6.26
N LEU A 66 -2.15 -18.94 -6.38
CA LEU A 66 -1.36 -19.51 -7.46
C LEU A 66 -0.79 -20.90 -7.10
N GLN A 67 -1.09 -21.41 -5.91
CA GLN A 67 -0.57 -22.70 -5.39
C GLN A 67 0.96 -22.75 -5.47
N MET A 68 1.62 -21.65 -5.07
CA MET A 68 3.07 -21.55 -5.06
C MET A 68 3.67 -22.38 -3.90
N PRO A 69 4.94 -22.81 -4.00
CA PRO A 69 5.60 -23.53 -2.91
C PRO A 69 5.63 -22.72 -1.60
N GLU A 70 5.44 -23.38 -0.46
CA GLU A 70 5.39 -22.72 0.86
C GLU A 70 6.72 -22.08 1.25
N GLU A 71 7.85 -22.55 0.71
CA GLU A 71 9.19 -22.02 1.01
C GLU A 71 9.32 -20.53 0.64
N VAL A 72 8.48 -20.06 -0.27
CA VAL A 72 8.48 -18.66 -0.72
C VAL A 72 7.82 -17.73 0.32
N GLN A 73 7.02 -18.24 1.26
CA GLN A 73 6.34 -17.43 2.29
C GLN A 73 7.32 -16.77 3.28
N SER A 74 8.55 -17.26 3.38
CA SER A 74 9.57 -16.74 4.31
C SER A 74 10.35 -15.53 3.78
N LEU A 75 10.04 -15.03 2.57
CA LEU A 75 10.77 -13.92 1.95
C LEU A 75 10.57 -12.58 2.68
N SER A 76 11.56 -11.68 2.55
CA SER A 76 11.52 -10.36 3.21
C SER A 76 12.31 -9.30 2.45
N GLY A 77 11.95 -8.03 2.65
CA GLY A 77 12.63 -6.90 1.99
C GLY A 77 12.60 -7.01 0.47
N LEU A 78 13.75 -6.82 -0.18
CA LEU A 78 13.85 -6.82 -1.65
C LEU A 78 13.46 -8.16 -2.29
N SER A 79 13.69 -9.30 -1.61
CA SER A 79 13.30 -10.60 -2.16
C SER A 79 11.77 -10.78 -2.17
N LEU A 80 11.09 -10.26 -1.14
CA LEU A 80 9.62 -10.18 -1.12
C LEU A 80 9.11 -9.30 -2.25
N THR A 81 9.69 -8.10 -2.45
CA THR A 81 9.26 -7.19 -3.54
C THR A 81 9.42 -7.83 -4.92
N GLY A 82 10.53 -8.55 -5.15
CA GLY A 82 10.75 -9.28 -6.41
C GLY A 82 9.70 -10.38 -6.64
N ALA A 83 9.50 -11.25 -5.63
CA ALA A 83 8.55 -12.34 -5.70
C ALA A 83 7.09 -11.86 -5.84
N LEU A 84 6.72 -10.76 -5.18
CA LEU A 84 5.43 -10.11 -5.35
C LEU A 84 5.22 -9.65 -6.80
N GLY A 85 6.26 -9.09 -7.42
CA GLY A 85 6.23 -8.69 -8.83
C GLY A 85 6.06 -9.88 -9.78
N ASP A 86 6.73 -11.00 -9.52
CA ASP A 86 6.58 -12.24 -10.28
C ASP A 86 5.20 -12.86 -10.11
N GLY A 87 4.70 -12.97 -8.87
CA GLY A 87 3.36 -13.50 -8.58
C GLY A 87 2.26 -12.69 -9.27
N ASN A 88 2.35 -11.36 -9.22
CA ASN A 88 1.40 -10.48 -9.91
C ASN A 88 1.43 -10.64 -11.44
N ARG A 89 2.62 -10.88 -12.04
CA ARG A 89 2.72 -11.20 -13.47
C ARG A 89 2.02 -12.50 -13.82
N SER A 90 2.23 -13.55 -13.01
CA SER A 90 1.56 -14.85 -13.18
C SER A 90 0.04 -14.75 -13.03
N LEU A 91 -0.45 -14.01 -12.03
CA LEU A 91 -1.88 -13.74 -11.87
C LEU A 91 -2.46 -13.00 -13.09
N CYS A 92 -1.76 -11.99 -13.59
CA CYS A 92 -2.17 -11.28 -14.80
C CYS A 92 -2.26 -12.21 -16.02
N GLN A 93 -1.33 -13.17 -16.17
CA GLN A 93 -1.38 -14.17 -17.24
C GLN A 93 -2.59 -15.09 -17.08
N MET A 94 -2.86 -15.59 -15.87
CA MET A 94 -4.02 -16.42 -15.55
C MET A 94 -5.34 -15.71 -15.87
N ILE A 95 -5.47 -14.43 -15.52
CA ILE A 95 -6.67 -13.64 -15.83
C ILE A 95 -6.82 -13.49 -17.35
N ARG A 96 -5.75 -13.13 -18.06
CA ARG A 96 -5.79 -12.92 -19.52
C ARG A 96 -6.09 -14.19 -20.31
N SER A 97 -5.73 -15.35 -19.81
CA SER A 97 -6.04 -16.64 -20.43
C SER A 97 -7.46 -17.15 -20.12
N GLY A 98 -8.26 -16.39 -19.36
CA GLY A 98 -9.61 -16.77 -18.94
C GLY A 98 -9.63 -17.76 -17.77
N GLY A 99 -8.48 -18.03 -17.14
CA GLY A 99 -8.37 -18.95 -16.00
C GLY A 99 -9.12 -18.49 -14.73
N ALA A 100 -9.59 -17.25 -14.72
CA ALA A 100 -10.34 -16.64 -13.62
C ALA A 100 -11.79 -16.26 -13.99
N ASP A 101 -12.32 -16.72 -15.13
CA ASP A 101 -13.61 -16.26 -15.64
C ASP A 101 -14.81 -16.90 -14.93
N SER A 102 -14.63 -18.07 -14.30
CA SER A 102 -15.72 -18.79 -13.63
C SER A 102 -15.25 -19.66 -12.46
N GLY A 103 -16.22 -20.14 -11.67
CA GLY A 103 -15.99 -21.08 -10.56
C GLY A 103 -15.14 -20.51 -9.42
N ILE A 104 -14.49 -21.43 -8.69
CA ILE A 104 -13.71 -21.12 -7.48
C ILE A 104 -12.54 -20.17 -7.80
N ALA A 105 -11.92 -20.30 -8.98
CA ALA A 105 -10.82 -19.43 -9.40
C ALA A 105 -11.26 -17.97 -9.51
N ARG A 106 -12.44 -17.70 -10.10
CA ARG A 106 -13.02 -16.35 -10.17
C ARG A 106 -13.19 -15.74 -8.78
N ASP A 107 -13.78 -16.50 -7.85
CA ASP A 107 -14.05 -16.02 -6.50
C ASP A 107 -12.75 -15.77 -5.71
N ALA A 108 -11.75 -16.64 -5.88
CA ALA A 108 -10.44 -16.50 -5.24
C ALA A 108 -9.69 -15.26 -5.76
N VAL A 109 -9.67 -15.04 -7.08
CA VAL A 109 -9.11 -13.83 -7.69
C VAL A 109 -9.86 -12.58 -7.22
N GLY A 110 -11.20 -12.62 -7.17
CA GLY A 110 -12.01 -11.51 -6.68
C GLY A 110 -11.68 -11.14 -5.23
N LYS A 111 -11.53 -12.13 -4.34
CA LYS A 111 -11.11 -11.92 -2.94
C LYS A 111 -9.72 -11.31 -2.86
N HIS A 112 -8.77 -11.82 -3.64
CA HIS A 112 -7.40 -11.30 -3.69
C HIS A 112 -7.39 -9.83 -4.15
N LEU A 113 -8.06 -9.49 -5.24
CA LEU A 113 -8.12 -8.12 -5.75
C LEU A 113 -8.80 -7.16 -4.75
N LEU A 114 -9.83 -7.63 -4.05
CA LEU A 114 -10.48 -6.84 -3.01
C LEU A 114 -9.53 -6.58 -1.82
N LEU A 115 -8.79 -7.58 -1.37
CA LEU A 115 -7.77 -7.45 -0.32
C LEU A 115 -6.75 -6.37 -0.69
N VAL A 116 -6.11 -6.50 -1.85
CA VAL A 116 -5.10 -5.54 -2.34
C VAL A 116 -5.69 -4.13 -2.47
N THR A 117 -6.93 -4.03 -2.98
CA THR A 117 -7.60 -2.74 -3.11
C THR A 117 -7.85 -2.10 -1.74
N ARG A 118 -8.34 -2.86 -0.75
CA ARG A 118 -8.56 -2.36 0.60
C ARG A 118 -7.25 -1.90 1.24
N ASN A 119 -6.16 -2.65 1.08
CA ASN A 119 -4.84 -2.26 1.59
C ASN A 119 -4.33 -0.96 0.94
N ARG A 120 -4.53 -0.78 -0.37
CA ARG A 120 -4.17 0.48 -1.05
C ARG A 120 -5.06 1.66 -0.63
N VAL A 121 -6.34 1.43 -0.39
CA VAL A 121 -7.27 2.47 0.06
C VAL A 121 -6.98 2.86 1.52
N SER A 122 -6.59 1.93 2.38
CA SER A 122 -6.25 2.25 3.78
C SER A 122 -5.03 3.19 3.88
N ILE A 123 -4.10 3.08 2.94
CA ILE A 123 -2.94 3.97 2.82
C ILE A 123 -3.33 5.29 2.14
N SER A 124 -3.95 5.24 0.97
CA SER A 124 -4.18 6.45 0.16
C SER A 124 -5.30 7.31 0.74
N ASN A 125 -6.38 6.69 1.21
CA ASN A 125 -7.59 7.39 1.63
C ASN A 125 -8.48 6.57 2.57
N PRO A 126 -8.07 6.37 3.84
CA PRO A 126 -8.73 5.44 4.76
C PRO A 126 -10.19 5.77 5.07
N LYS A 127 -10.63 7.01 4.84
CA LYS A 127 -12.02 7.45 5.08
C LYS A 127 -13.06 6.71 4.23
N TYR A 128 -12.65 6.05 3.15
CA TYR A 128 -13.54 5.23 2.33
C TYR A 128 -13.72 3.79 2.86
N LEU A 129 -13.06 3.42 3.96
CA LEU A 129 -13.16 2.11 4.60
C LEU A 129 -13.88 2.13 5.95
N LEU A 130 -14.25 3.32 6.43
CA LEU A 130 -15.03 3.59 7.64
C LEU A 130 -16.52 3.66 7.31
#